data_AF-A0A3D5KG31-F1
#
_entry.id   AF-A0A3D5KG31-F1
#
_cell.length_a   1.000
_cell.length_b   1.000
_cell.length_c   1.000
_cell.angle_alpha   90.00
_cell.angle_beta   90.00
_cell.angle_gamma   90.00
#
_symmetry.space_group_name_H-M   'P 1'
#
loop_
_entity.id
_entity.type
_entity.pdbx_description
1 polymer ?
#
loop_
_entity_poly.entity_id
_entity_poly.type
_entity_poly.pdbx_seq_one_letter_code
_entity_poly.pdbx_strand_id
1 'polypeptide(L)'
;LDIITYKYLFDYIPGDCRYVDNPDFHPERPELRGQNLIDLGEGLYYGHGTGIKTIDEVVDYLNRHRAESSSRSAFLKRSATRPNFLHLANLYIKYDL
;
A
#
# COMPACT_ATOMS: atom_id res chain seq x y z
N LEU A 1 10.68 13.16 8.96
CA LEU A 1 9.66 13.09 7.90
C LEU A 1 8.32 12.97 8.61
N ASP A 2 7.51 14.01 8.55
CA ASP A 2 6.13 13.93 9.03
C ASP A 2 5.29 13.16 7.99
N ILE A 3 4.72 12.02 8.39
CA ILE A 3 4.05 11.04 7.53
C ILE A 3 2.76 10.62 8.21
N ILE A 4 1.65 10.66 7.47
CA ILE A 4 0.32 10.42 8.00
C ILE A 4 -0.40 9.36 7.16
N THR A 5 -1.07 8.43 7.82
CA THR A 5 -2.00 7.49 7.19
C THR A 5 -3.44 7.96 7.37
N TYR A 6 -4.09 8.27 6.25
CA TYR A 6 -5.48 8.68 6.20
C TYR A 6 -6.37 7.48 5.87
N LYS A 7 -7.53 7.39 6.53
CA LYS A 7 -8.52 6.33 6.28
C LYS A 7 -9.76 6.94 5.63
N TYR A 8 -10.42 6.18 4.76
CA TYR A 8 -11.67 6.55 4.09
C TYR A 8 -11.64 7.90 3.37
N LEU A 9 -10.52 8.17 2.69
CA LEU A 9 -10.41 9.34 1.81
C LEU A 9 -11.45 9.27 0.68
N PHE A 10 -11.86 10.45 0.21
CA PHE A 10 -12.74 10.60 -0.95
C PHE A 10 -12.04 10.23 -2.25
N ASP A 11 -10.72 10.43 -2.31
CA ASP A 11 -9.89 10.17 -3.47
C ASP A 11 -8.55 9.51 -3.09
N TYR A 12 -7.94 8.88 -4.09
CA TYR A 12 -6.58 8.35 -4.05
C TYR A 12 -5.85 8.87 -5.28
N ILE A 13 -4.60 9.28 -5.10
CA ILE A 13 -3.83 10.00 -6.12
C ILE A 13 -2.52 9.27 -6.42
N PRO A 14 -1.96 9.43 -7.63
CA PRO A 14 -0.61 8.94 -7.94
C PRO A 14 0.40 9.43 -6.89
N GLY A 15 1.27 8.52 -6.45
CA GLY A 15 2.24 8.75 -5.38
C GLY A 15 1.75 8.32 -3.98
N ASP A 16 0.47 7.99 -3.82
CA ASP A 16 -0.03 7.44 -2.55
C ASP A 16 0.67 6.12 -2.20
N CYS A 17 1.09 5.97 -0.94
CA CYS A 17 1.45 4.67 -0.40
C CYS A 17 0.18 3.94 0.05
N ARG A 18 -0.06 2.79 -0.55
CA ARG A 18 -1.26 1.96 -0.47
C ARG A 18 -0.91 0.62 0.15
N TYR A 19 -1.91 -0.10 0.65
CA TYR A 19 -1.69 -1.39 1.28
C TYR A 19 -2.78 -2.38 0.92
N VAL A 20 -2.36 -3.53 0.36
CA VAL A 20 -3.23 -4.71 0.23
C VAL A 20 -3.02 -5.57 1.47
N ASP A 21 -4.10 -5.79 2.22
CA ASP A 21 -4.13 -6.62 3.42
C ASP A 21 -4.46 -8.06 3.04
N ASN A 22 -3.74 -9.05 3.58
CA ASN A 22 -4.06 -10.46 3.45
C ASN A 22 -4.42 -11.02 4.83
N PRO A 23 -5.69 -10.95 5.26
CA PRO A 23 -6.08 -11.21 6.64
C PRO A 23 -5.89 -12.68 7.06
N ASP A 24 -6.01 -13.61 6.11
CA ASP A 24 -5.92 -15.06 6.33
C ASP A 24 -4.59 -15.63 5.79
N PHE A 25 -3.50 -14.86 5.88
CA PHE A 25 -2.17 -15.31 5.44
C PHE A 25 -1.71 -16.56 6.19
N HIS A 26 -0.88 -17.40 5.55
CA HIS A 26 -0.34 -18.60 6.19
C HIS A 26 0.64 -18.21 7.33
N PRO A 27 0.52 -18.74 8.56
CA PRO A 27 1.38 -18.35 9.70
C PRO A 27 2.88 -18.57 9.46
N GLU A 28 3.24 -19.59 8.67
CA GLU A 28 4.64 -19.88 8.29
C GLU A 28 5.18 -18.94 7.20
N ARG A 29 4.33 -18.10 6.61
CA ARG A 29 4.69 -17.12 5.57
C ARG A 29 4.24 -15.69 5.95
N PRO A 30 4.70 -15.17 7.10
CA PRO A 30 4.28 -13.86 7.61
C PRO A 30 4.67 -12.70 6.68
N GLU A 31 5.64 -12.90 5.78
CA GLU A 31 5.99 -11.93 4.74
C GLU A 31 4.85 -11.68 3.74
N LEU A 32 3.90 -12.62 3.62
CA LEU A 32 2.73 -12.52 2.73
C LEU A 32 1.44 -12.07 3.44
N ARG A 33 1.55 -11.45 4.63
CA ARG A 33 0.42 -10.83 5.34
C ARG A 33 -0.17 -9.59 4.64
N GLY A 34 0.49 -9.11 3.60
CA GLY A 34 0.05 -8.00 2.79
C GLY A 34 1.21 -7.40 2.01
N GLN A 35 0.94 -6.32 1.28
CA GLN A 35 1.92 -5.67 0.43
C GLN A 35 1.74 -4.15 0.47
N ASN A 36 2.82 -3.44 0.77
CA ASN A 36 2.90 -2.00 0.53
C ASN A 36 3.09 -1.75 -0.96
N LEU A 37 2.35 -0.79 -1.49
CA LEU A 37 2.32 -0.43 -2.91
C LEU A 37 2.42 1.10 -3.07
N ILE A 38 3.06 1.56 -4.12
CA ILE A 38 3.00 2.96 -4.56
C ILE A 38 2.02 3.04 -5.72
N ASP A 39 0.97 3.86 -5.59
CA ASP A 39 0.02 4.14 -6.67
C ASP A 39 0.73 4.91 -7.78
N LEU A 40 0.72 4.38 -9.00
CA LEU A 40 1.32 5.03 -10.17
C LEU A 40 0.27 5.74 -11.04
N GLY A 41 -1.01 5.68 -10.65
CA GLY A 41 -2.14 6.06 -11.49
C GLY A 41 -2.57 4.94 -12.43
N GLU A 42 -3.72 5.16 -13.09
CA GLU A 42 -4.26 4.27 -14.14
C GLU A 42 -4.44 2.80 -13.71
N GLY A 43 -4.63 2.57 -12.40
CA GLY A 43 -4.80 1.22 -11.84
C GLY A 43 -3.50 0.42 -11.70
N LEU A 44 -2.34 1.05 -11.88
CA LEU A 44 -1.02 0.44 -11.75
C LEU A 44 -0.37 0.80 -10.41
N TYR A 45 0.34 -0.19 -9.85
CA TYR A 45 0.96 -0.09 -8.53
C TYR A 45 2.36 -0.69 -8.57
N TYR A 46 3.33 0.01 -7.99
CA TYR A 46 4.66 -0.55 -7.76
C TYR A 46 4.74 -1.20 -6.38
N GLY A 47 5.08 -2.49 -6.33
CA GLY A 47 5.46 -3.21 -5.12
C GLY A 47 6.92 -3.62 -5.17
N HIS A 48 7.66 -3.38 -4.09
CA HIS A 48 9.02 -3.88 -4.00
C HIS A 48 9.02 -5.41 -4.04
N GLY A 49 9.86 -6.00 -4.90
CA GLY A 49 9.93 -7.45 -5.13
C GLY A 49 8.91 -8.00 -6.13
N THR A 50 7.76 -7.35 -6.31
CA THR A 50 6.70 -7.79 -7.25
C THR A 50 6.66 -6.99 -8.56
N GLY A 51 7.29 -5.81 -8.59
CA GLY A 51 7.33 -4.94 -9.76
C GLY A 51 6.04 -4.11 -9.92
N ILE A 52 5.71 -3.74 -11.16
CA ILE A 52 4.48 -3.00 -11.49
C ILE A 52 3.36 -4.01 -11.72
N LYS A 53 2.26 -3.85 -10.99
CA LYS A 53 1.11 -4.76 -10.96
C LYS A 53 -0.21 -4.02 -10.80
N THR A 54 -1.31 -4.67 -11.21
CA THR A 54 -2.66 -4.25 -10.80
C THR A 54 -2.99 -4.75 -9.40
N ILE A 55 -4.03 -4.20 -8.76
CA ILE A 55 -4.49 -4.70 -7.46
C ILE A 55 -4.95 -6.14 -7.54
N ASP A 56 -5.64 -6.52 -8.61
CA ASP A 56 -6.14 -7.89 -8.79
C ASP A 56 -5.00 -8.90 -8.87
N GLU A 57 -3.92 -8.57 -9.60
CA GLU A 57 -2.72 -9.42 -9.64
C GLU A 57 -2.08 -9.59 -8.26
N VAL A 58 -2.01 -8.52 -7.46
CA VAL A 58 -1.46 -8.57 -6.10
C VAL A 58 -2.36 -9.39 -5.18
N VAL A 59 -3.68 -9.18 -5.23
CA VAL A 59 -4.67 -9.93 -4.46
C VAL A 59 -4.61 -11.42 -4.80
N ASP A 60 -4.57 -11.77 -6.08
CA ASP A 60 -4.45 -13.16 -6.53
C ASP A 60 -3.16 -13.81 -6.04
N TYR A 61 -2.03 -13.09 -6.11
CA TYR A 61 -0.76 -13.58 -5.60
C TYR A 61 -0.80 -13.87 -4.09
N LEU A 62 -1.37 -12.97 -3.29
CA LEU A 62 -1.49 -13.15 -1.84
C LEU A 62 -2.48 -14.28 -1.49
N ASN A 63 -3.59 -14.37 -2.23
CA ASN A 63 -4.62 -15.37 -2.03
C ASN A 63 -4.14 -16.81 -2.27
N ARG A 64 -3.20 -17.02 -3.20
CA ARG A 64 -2.58 -18.34 -3.46
C ARG A 64 -1.72 -18.88 -2.31
N HIS A 65 -1.45 -18.05 -1.30
CA HIS A 65 -0.54 -18.37 -0.20
C HIS A 65 -1.17 -18.19 1.19
N ARG A 66 -2.50 -18.29 1.26
CA ARG A 66 -3.27 -18.22 2.52
C ARG A 66 -3.21 -19.54 3.29
N ALA A 67 -3.65 -19.49 4.54
CA ALA A 67 -3.87 -20.70 5.34
C ALA A 67 -4.92 -21.62 4.69
N GLU A 68 -4.82 -22.92 4.96
CA GLU A 68 -5.88 -23.87 4.59
C GLU A 68 -7.22 -23.45 5.18
N SER A 69 -8.31 -23.64 4.44
CA SER A 69 -9.67 -23.24 4.83
C SER A 69 -9.89 -21.73 5.05
N SER A 70 -9.02 -20.87 4.48
CA SER A 70 -9.23 -19.42 4.46
C SER A 70 -10.56 -19.03 3.80
N SER A 71 -11.26 -18.07 4.39
CA SER A 71 -12.55 -17.57 3.90
C SER A 71 -12.50 -16.12 3.44
N ARG A 72 -11.48 -15.35 3.85
CA ARG A 72 -11.37 -13.92 3.57
C ARG A 72 -10.29 -13.65 2.52
N SER A 73 -10.71 -13.01 1.43
CA SER A 73 -9.78 -12.52 0.40
C SER A 73 -8.87 -11.44 0.91
N ALA A 74 -7.66 -11.38 0.37
CA ALA A 74 -6.86 -10.17 0.39
C ALA A 74 -7.61 -9.02 -0.30
N PHE A 75 -7.39 -7.79 0.15
CA PHE A 75 -8.10 -6.62 -0.35
C PHE A 75 -7.28 -5.34 -0.18
N LEU A 76 -7.48 -4.38 -1.08
CA LEU A 76 -6.91 -3.04 -0.95
C LEU A 76 -7.60 -2.30 0.20
N LYS A 77 -6.82 -1.87 1.21
CA LYS A 77 -7.35 -1.08 2.32
C LYS A 77 -7.82 0.28 1.81
N ARG A 78 -8.91 0.77 2.40
CA ARG A 78 -9.42 2.13 2.19
C ARG A 78 -8.57 3.17 2.96
N SER A 79 -7.27 3.20 2.71
CA SER A 79 -6.33 4.11 3.37
C SER A 79 -5.13 4.44 2.50
N ALA A 80 -4.64 5.68 2.57
CA ALA A 80 -3.40 6.10 1.92
C ALA A 80 -2.44 6.70 2.96
N THR A 81 -1.15 6.40 2.82
CA THR A 81 -0.08 7.01 3.59
C THR A 81 0.62 8.05 2.72
N ARG A 82 0.69 9.29 3.21
CA ARG A 82 1.24 10.45 2.49
C ARG A 82 2.25 11.18 3.38
N PRO A 83 3.31 11.76 2.80
CA PRO A 83 4.12 12.73 3.54
C PRO A 83 3.31 14.01 3.78
N ASN A 84 3.61 14.71 4.86
CA ASN A 84 3.10 16.06 5.06
C ASN A 84 3.87 17.04 4.16
N PHE A 85 3.28 17.35 3.00
CA PHE A 85 3.89 18.21 2.00
C PHE A 85 4.21 19.62 2.51
N LEU A 86 3.37 20.19 3.38
CA LEU A 86 3.65 21.51 3.99
C LEU A 86 4.86 21.46 4.91
N HIS A 87 4.97 20.40 5.72
CA HIS A 87 6.14 20.20 6.56
C HIS A 87 7.42 20.04 5.72
N LEU A 88 7.37 19.24 4.64
CA LEU A 88 8.51 19.07 3.74
C LEU A 88 8.92 20.37 3.04
N ALA A 89 7.95 21.16 2.55
CA ALA A 89 8.22 22.45 1.94
C ALA A 89 8.88 23.43 2.93
N ASN A 90 8.40 23.47 4.17
CA ASN A 90 8.98 24.32 5.21
C ASN A 90 10.42 23.90 5.58
N LEU A 91 10.70 22.60 5.64
CA LEU A 91 12.07 22.12 5.84
C LEU A 91 12.96 22.59 4.70
N TYR A 92 12.54 22.39 3.44
CA TYR A 92 13.29 22.80 2.26
C TYR A 92 13.63 24.31 2.28
N ILE A 93 12.62 25.16 2.47
CA ILE A 93 12.81 26.63 2.52
C ILE A 93 13.75 27.05 3.66
N LYS A 94 13.69 26.39 4.82
CA LYS A 94 14.56 26.69 5.95
C LYS A 94 16.03 26.32 5.70
N TYR A 95 16.30 25.27 4.91
CA TYR A 95 17.66 24.84 4.60
C TYR A 95 18.31 25.67 3.48
N ASP A 96 17.50 26.27 2.60
CA ASP A 96 17.97 27.12 1.49
C ASP A 96 18.21 28.60 1.89
N LEU A 97 17.90 28.97 3.13
CA LEU A 97 18.13 30.31 3.74
C LEU A 97 19.19 30.24 4.84
#